data_AF-A0ABD5SG26-F1
#
_entry.id   AF-A0ABD5SG26-F1
#
_cell.length_a   1.000
_cell.length_b   1.000
_cell.length_c   1.000
_cell.angle_alpha   90.00
_cell.angle_beta   90.00
_cell.angle_gamma   90.00
#
_symmetry.space_group_name_H-M   'P 1'
#
loop_
_entity.id
_entity.type
_entity.pdbx_description
1 polymer ?
#
loop_
_entity_poly.entity_id
_entity_poly.type
_entity_poly.pdbx_seq_one_letter_code
_entity_poly.pdbx_strand_id
1 'polypeptide(L)'
;MEKPSVKCALLATMIAKHKWGTPITEEALLNLSAINGDYPTAREVYADLRSEPYITYRGNRGIELNKSSFDKLADILYHECSWEAWEIGSRLKHYEGIGDHDWA
;
A
#
# COMPACT_ATOMS: atom_id res chain seq x y z
N MET A 1 -10.09 -17.73 2.06
CA MET A 1 -9.21 -16.54 2.07
C MET A 1 -8.84 -16.27 3.51
N GLU A 2 -7.56 -16.40 3.84
CA GLU A 2 -7.04 -15.84 5.09
C GLU A 2 -7.24 -14.32 5.07
N LYS A 3 -7.45 -13.73 6.25
CA LYS A 3 -7.62 -12.29 6.36
C LYS A 3 -6.30 -11.63 5.97
N PRO A 4 -6.29 -10.61 5.09
CA PRO A 4 -5.07 -9.87 4.78
C PRO A 4 -4.51 -9.28 6.08
N SER A 5 -3.18 -9.28 6.20
CA SER A 5 -2.49 -8.59 7.29
C SER A 5 -2.92 -7.13 7.35
N VAL A 6 -2.76 -6.50 8.52
CA VAL A 6 -3.08 -5.06 8.67
C VAL A 6 -2.31 -4.23 7.64
N LYS A 7 -1.02 -4.53 7.40
CA LYS A 7 -0.22 -3.91 6.33
C LYS A 7 -0.90 -4.02 4.96
N CYS A 8 -1.31 -5.23 4.57
CA CYS A 8 -1.96 -5.46 3.29
C CYS A 8 -3.32 -4.76 3.17
N ALA A 9 -4.10 -4.69 4.25
CA ALA A 9 -5.37 -3.94 4.28
C ALA A 9 -5.17 -2.43 4.10
N LEU A 10 -4.12 -1.86 4.72
CA LEU A 10 -3.77 -0.45 4.56
C LEU A 10 -3.30 -0.17 3.12
N LEU A 11 -2.38 -0.97 2.57
CA LEU A 11 -1.89 -0.80 1.20
C LEU A 11 -3.00 -0.96 0.15
N ALA A 12 -3.87 -1.97 0.31
CA ALA A 12 -5.03 -2.16 -0.55
C ALA A 12 -5.94 -0.92 -0.56
N THR A 13 -6.11 -0.29 0.60
CA THR A 13 -6.93 0.91 0.75
C THR A 13 -6.27 2.12 0.08
N MET A 14 -4.96 2.31 0.23
CA MET A 14 -4.22 3.38 -0.46
C MET A 14 -4.34 3.25 -1.98
N ILE A 15 -4.20 2.03 -2.50
CA ILE A 15 -4.34 1.71 -3.93
C ILE A 15 -5.77 1.97 -4.42
N ALA A 16 -6.78 1.53 -3.67
CA ALA A 16 -8.18 1.62 -4.09
C ALA A 16 -8.76 3.04 -3.98
N LYS A 17 -8.39 3.79 -2.94
CA LYS A 17 -9.05 5.05 -2.57
C LYS A 17 -8.23 6.29 -2.85
N HIS A 18 -6.90 6.19 -2.94
CA HIS A 18 -6.03 7.34 -2.71
C HIS A 18 -5.22 7.86 -3.90
N LYS A 19 -5.47 7.30 -5.11
CA LYS A 19 -4.95 7.81 -6.40
C LYS A 19 -3.50 8.33 -6.33
N TRP A 20 -2.52 7.42 -6.29
CA TRP A 20 -1.07 7.54 -6.62
C TRP A 20 -0.23 8.77 -6.19
N GLY A 21 -0.77 9.81 -5.58
CA GLY A 21 -0.05 11.06 -5.30
C GLY A 21 -0.87 12.09 -4.54
N THR A 22 -1.95 11.65 -3.88
CA THR A 22 -2.59 12.42 -2.82
C THR A 22 -2.11 11.81 -1.50
N PRO A 23 -1.73 12.61 -0.49
CA PRO A 23 -1.42 12.09 0.85
C PRO A 23 -2.67 11.77 1.67
N ILE A 24 -2.69 10.60 2.33
CA ILE A 24 -3.74 10.17 3.27
C ILE A 24 -3.24 10.26 4.70
N THR A 25 -4.04 10.84 5.58
CA THR A 25 -3.74 10.88 7.01
C THR A 25 -3.88 9.50 7.66
N GLU A 26 -3.23 9.30 8.81
CA GLU A 26 -3.33 8.07 9.60
C GLU A 26 -4.80 7.73 9.90
N GLU A 27 -5.52 8.66 10.52
CA GLU A 27 -6.92 8.47 10.90
C GLU A 27 -7.80 8.10 9.71
N ALA A 28 -7.64 8.80 8.57
CA ALA A 28 -8.41 8.49 7.37
C ALA A 28 -8.08 7.09 6.83
N LEU A 29 -6.79 6.71 6.81
CA LEU A 29 -6.38 5.40 6.32
C LEU A 29 -6.89 4.27 7.22
N LEU A 30 -6.78 4.41 8.55
CA LEU A 30 -7.26 3.40 9.49
C LEU A 30 -8.79 3.23 9.40
N ASN A 31 -9.54 4.33 9.28
CA ASN A 31 -10.99 4.30 9.19
C ASN A 31 -11.53 3.72 7.88
N LEU A 32 -10.78 3.83 6.79
CA LEU A 32 -11.17 3.29 5.48
C LEU A 32 -10.75 1.83 5.28
N SER A 33 -9.80 1.34 6.09
CA SER A 33 -9.18 0.04 5.88
C SER A 33 -9.92 -1.10 6.58
N ALA A 34 -9.92 -2.27 5.96
CA ALA A 34 -10.53 -3.49 6.50
C ALA A 34 -9.68 -4.15 7.61
N ILE A 35 -9.35 -3.39 8.65
CA ILE A 35 -8.51 -3.84 9.78
C ILE A 35 -9.29 -4.63 10.85
N ASN A 36 -10.62 -4.73 10.73
CA ASN A 36 -11.55 -5.34 11.71
C ASN A 36 -11.36 -4.82 13.14
N GLY A 37 -11.18 -3.51 13.30
CA GLY A 37 -11.08 -2.87 14.62
C GLY A 37 -9.73 -3.02 15.33
N ASP A 38 -8.73 -3.63 14.69
CA ASP A 38 -7.37 -3.71 15.23
C ASP A 38 -6.58 -2.40 15.05
N TYR A 39 -7.09 -1.34 15.69
CA TYR A 39 -6.49 -0.01 15.64
C TYR A 39 -5.10 0.08 16.30
N PRO A 40 -4.78 -0.61 17.41
CA PRO A 40 -3.43 -0.58 17.97
C PRO A 40 -2.38 -1.05 16.97
N THR A 41 -2.54 -2.25 16.40
CA THR A 41 -1.63 -2.80 15.39
C THR A 41 -1.59 -1.90 14.14
N ALA A 42 -2.73 -1.36 13.72
CA ALA A 42 -2.77 -0.52 12.54
C ALA A 42 -2.03 0.81 12.69
N ARG A 43 -1.96 1.37 13.91
CA ARG A 43 -1.13 2.56 14.19
C ARG A 43 0.35 2.24 14.12
N GLU A 44 0.77 1.10 14.66
CA GLU A 44 2.16 0.63 14.59
C GLU A 44 2.58 0.41 13.14
N VAL A 45 1.79 -0.36 12.38
CA VAL A 45 2.05 -0.59 10.95
C VAL A 45 2.03 0.72 10.15
N TYR A 46 1.14 1.66 10.46
CA TYR A 46 1.16 2.97 9.82
C TYR A 46 2.46 3.73 10.11
N ALA A 47 2.99 3.66 11.33
CA ALA A 47 4.26 4.28 11.69
C ALA A 47 5.41 3.66 10.89
N ASP A 48 5.44 2.33 10.74
CA ASP A 48 6.44 1.61 9.96
C ASP A 48 6.36 1.99 8.46
N LEU A 49 5.14 2.07 7.90
CA LEU A 49 4.92 2.48 6.51
C LEU A 49 5.53 3.85 6.18
N ARG A 50 5.68 4.77 7.15
CA ARG A 50 6.30 6.10 6.90
C ARG A 50 7.77 6.00 6.49
N SER A 51 8.42 4.87 6.79
CA SER A 51 9.83 4.63 6.50
C SER A 51 10.05 3.73 5.27
N GLU A 52 8.98 3.20 4.68
CA GLU A 52 9.06 2.31 3.53
C GLU A 52 9.40 3.06 2.22
N PRO A 53 10.22 2.50 1.33
CA PRO A 53 10.69 3.19 0.12
C PRO A 53 9.58 3.46 -0.90
N TYR A 54 8.53 2.64 -0.89
CA TYR A 54 7.34 2.81 -1.73
C TYR A 54 6.32 3.80 -1.13
N ILE A 55 6.65 4.46 -0.02
CA ILE A 55 5.85 5.49 0.63
C ILE A 55 6.62 6.81 0.68
N THR A 56 5.92 7.92 0.44
CA THR A 56 6.42 9.27 0.75
C THR A 56 5.67 9.82 1.95
N TYR A 57 6.37 10.10 3.03
CA TYR A 57 5.81 10.77 4.20
C TYR A 57 5.77 12.30 3.98
N ARG A 58 4.60 12.90 4.16
CA ARG A 58 4.33 14.33 3.93
C ARG A 58 3.97 15.08 5.23
N GLY A 59 4.52 14.63 6.36
CA GLY A 59 4.26 15.24 7.67
C GLY A 59 2.78 15.16 8.05
N ASN A 60 2.19 16.29 8.42
CA ASN A 60 0.77 16.38 8.83
C ASN A 60 -0.22 16.04 7.71
N ARG A 61 0.22 16.02 6.45
CA ARG A 61 -0.63 15.58 5.33
C ARG A 61 -0.74 14.06 5.24
N GLY A 62 0.09 13.32 5.99
CA GLY A 62 0.08 11.86 6.04
C GLY A 62 1.04 11.21 5.04
N ILE A 63 0.67 10.05 4.49
CA ILE A 63 1.51 9.25 3.58
C ILE A 63 0.90 9.16 2.18
N GLU A 64 1.73 9.08 1.14
CA GLU A 64 1.30 8.79 -0.23
C GLU A 64 2.17 7.70 -0.86
N LEU A 65 1.64 7.03 -1.89
CA LEU A 65 2.41 6.03 -2.63
C LEU A 65 3.49 6.71 -3.48
N ASN A 66 4.73 6.22 -3.39
CA ASN A 66 5.85 6.70 -4.18
C ASN A 66 5.90 6.00 -5.54
N LYS A 67 5.45 6.70 -6.60
CA LYS A 67 5.41 6.16 -7.97
C LYS A 67 6.77 5.71 -8.49
N SER A 68 7.85 6.35 -8.04
CA SER A 68 9.21 6.02 -8.45
C SER A 68 9.74 4.73 -7.79
N SER A 69 8.95 4.08 -6.94
CA SER A 69 9.31 2.83 -6.25
C SER A 69 8.16 1.82 -6.27
N PHE A 70 7.41 1.79 -7.38
CA PHE A 70 6.31 0.81 -7.58
C PHE A 70 6.79 -0.61 -7.85
N ASP A 71 8.04 -0.80 -8.28
CA ASP A 71 8.71 -2.09 -8.27
C ASP A 71 8.63 -2.74 -6.88
N LYS A 72 9.09 -2.02 -5.84
CA LYS A 72 9.07 -2.54 -4.46
C LYS A 72 7.65 -2.71 -3.93
N LEU A 73 6.73 -1.82 -4.30
CA LEU A 73 5.33 -1.98 -3.91
C LEU A 73 4.73 -3.24 -4.54
N ALA A 74 5.05 -3.53 -5.79
CA ALA A 74 4.58 -4.72 -6.49
C ALA A 74 5.08 -6.00 -5.80
N ASP A 75 6.36 -6.07 -5.42
CA ASP A 75 6.92 -7.20 -4.67
C ASP A 75 6.14 -7.48 -3.38
N ILE A 76 5.88 -6.43 -2.58
CA ILE A 76 5.14 -6.55 -1.33
C ILE A 76 3.71 -7.02 -1.57
N LEU A 77 3.03 -6.45 -2.58
CA LEU A 77 1.66 -6.86 -2.90
C LEU A 77 1.61 -8.33 -3.34
N TYR A 78 2.59 -8.77 -4.12
CA TYR A 78 2.66 -10.13 -4.64
C TYR A 78 3.04 -11.13 -3.54
N HIS A 79 4.22 -10.97 -2.93
CA HIS A 79 4.78 -11.95 -2.01
C HIS A 79 4.16 -11.91 -0.62
N GLU A 80 3.85 -10.73 -0.08
CA GLU A 80 3.31 -10.62 1.28
C GLU A 80 1.79 -10.53 1.32
N CYS A 81 1.19 -9.86 0.33
CA CYS A 81 -0.26 -9.65 0.30
C CYS A 81 -1.02 -10.63 -0.59
N SER A 82 -0.31 -11.53 -1.27
CA SER A 82 -0.89 -12.56 -2.13
C SER A 82 -1.80 -12.01 -3.22
N TRP A 83 -1.48 -10.82 -3.73
CA TRP A 83 -2.15 -10.28 -4.91
C TRP A 83 -1.61 -10.98 -6.15
N GLU A 84 -2.48 -11.24 -7.11
CA GLU A 84 -2.05 -11.79 -8.38
C GLU A 84 -1.37 -10.72 -9.24
N ALA A 85 -0.39 -11.11 -10.05
CA ALA A 85 0.33 -10.17 -10.93
C ALA A 85 -0.61 -9.35 -11.84
N TRP A 86 -1.70 -9.97 -12.33
CA TRP A 86 -2.70 -9.28 -13.13
C TRP A 86 -3.51 -8.25 -12.33
N GLU A 87 -3.78 -8.50 -11.04
CA GLU A 87 -4.44 -7.53 -10.15
C GLU A 87 -3.52 -6.33 -9.95
N ILE A 88 -2.25 -6.58 -9.64
CA ILE A 88 -1.23 -5.56 -9.46
C ILE A 88 -1.11 -4.71 -10.72
N GLY A 89 -0.97 -5.33 -11.90
CA GLY A 89 -0.87 -4.60 -13.16
C GLY A 89 -2.13 -3.80 -13.53
N SER A 90 -3.33 -4.30 -13.20
CA SER A 90 -4.57 -3.55 -13.41
C SER A 90 -4.69 -2.32 -12.51
N ARG A 91 -4.07 -2.38 -11.32
CA ARG A 91 -4.15 -1.35 -10.29
C ARG A 91 -3.02 -0.34 -10.44
N LEU A 92 -1.75 -0.76 -10.50
CA LEU A 92 -0.57 0.12 -10.58
C LEU A 92 -0.38 0.78 -11.96
N LYS A 93 -1.33 1.59 -12.42
CA LYS A 93 -1.35 2.18 -13.79
C LYS A 93 -0.17 3.08 -14.17
N HIS A 94 0.66 3.49 -13.22
CA HIS A 94 1.86 4.30 -13.48
C HIS A 94 3.15 3.49 -13.32
N TYR A 95 3.05 2.19 -13.11
CA TYR A 95 4.22 1.33 -13.07
C TYR A 95 4.61 0.93 -14.50
N GLU A 96 5.54 1.69 -15.11
CA GLU A 96 6.01 1.42 -16.48
C GLU A 96 6.71 0.05 -16.59
N GLY A 97 7.34 -0.42 -15.51
CA GLY A 97 8.08 -1.69 -15.47
C GLY A 97 7.22 -2.93 -15.27
N ILE A 98 5.89 -2.83 -15.18
CA ILE A 98 5.03 -3.99 -14.85
C ILE A 98 5.16 -5.15 -15.85
N GLY A 99 5.40 -4.86 -17.14
CA GLY A 99 5.49 -5.87 -18.19
C GLY A 99 6.73 -6.75 -18.08
N ASP A 100 7.82 -6.19 -17.54
CA ASP A 100 9.12 -6.84 -17.38
C ASP A 100 9.45 -7.10 -15.89
N HIS A 101 8.48 -6.91 -14.99
CA HIS A 101 8.68 -7.07 -13.56
C HIS A 101 8.95 -8.54 -13.23
N ASP A 102 10.06 -8.79 -12.55
CA ASP A 102 10.45 -10.12 -12.12
C ASP A 102 9.72 -10.46 -10.82
N TRP A 103 8.85 -11.47 -10.87
CA TRP A 103 8.03 -11.92 -9.73
C TRP A 103 8.66 -13.10 -8.97
N ALA A 104 9.87 -13.53 -9.37
CA ALA A 104 10.51 -14.76 -8.91
C ALA A 104 11.30 -14.63 -7.61
#